data_AF-A0A479ZWM6-F1
#
_entry.id   AF-A0A479ZWM6-F1
#
_cell.length_a   1.000
_cell.length_b   1.000
_cell.length_c   1.000
_cell.angle_alpha   90.00
_cell.angle_beta   90.00
_cell.angle_gamma   90.00
#
_symmetry.space_group_name_H-M   'P 1'
#
loop_
_entity.id
_entity.type
_entity.pdbx_description
1 polymer ?
#
loop_
_entity_poly.entity_id
_entity_poly.type
_entity_poly.pdbx_seq_one_letter_code
_entity_poly.pdbx_strand_id
1 'polypeptide(L)'
;MSINKGQNMNTAPILKNPLLDQVVKINSTFTFTLPQNTFSDADAVNPYKNLVIFGDSLSDTGNAYKASGNTIPPSPNYQGRASNGLIWVDYLAPNLQFTDQSIQNYAFFGADTGVSNTLGSITIPGLLTQIQQFKTSNANPIGKDGLYVIWAGANDFLNLATDPTQAVTNADPTQAVTNAVTNISNAIITLAGLGAKKIVVGNLADLGTTPGVIASNNVANARAISNGFNTALSQALNNLEPALSVDLSLVDIFGLSTAFSTNPASYKFTNITQPLITATNPVNPDQYGFWDDVHPTTRGHQLIKDTFENTLLNDGVIPDLIKYSATLADGSSLPDWLNFNTTTRTFSGTPTNDNVGNLNVKVAATDKAGETVSDTFTINVVNNKTPIVGTPGDDKLIATPGSQFDGQNNIVFTGAGNDQVDVPAGGVLAGNNRIFTGSGIDTIDVGNGDRAFGGSGNDILDATDATGYRLSGGAGIDTFFLGANGRALGGEGDDIFYVQEGGNNIISGGAGADQFWIVNVELPTAANTILDFTIGTDVLGIAGQGANFGFDDLTLSGNNIAIGATTVAILNGVNTANLTAANFAFV
;
A
#
# COMPACT_ATOMS: atom_id res chain seq x y z
N MET A 1 -5.72 35.18 -26.66
CA MET A 1 -4.78 34.91 -27.78
C MET A 1 -3.49 34.44 -27.13
N SER A 2 -3.22 33.14 -27.13
CA SER A 2 -1.96 32.61 -26.58
C SER A 2 -0.82 32.99 -27.51
N ILE A 3 0.07 33.84 -27.00
CA ILE A 3 1.34 34.17 -27.61
C ILE A 3 2.25 32.94 -27.43
N ASN A 4 2.60 32.29 -28.53
CA ASN A 4 3.62 31.24 -28.57
C ASN A 4 4.96 31.83 -28.08
N LYS A 5 5.28 31.65 -26.79
CA LYS A 5 6.63 31.84 -26.25
C LYS A 5 7.51 30.74 -26.88
N GLY A 6 8.62 31.13 -27.52
CA GLY A 6 9.45 30.25 -28.34
C GLY A 6 9.83 28.96 -27.63
N GLN A 7 9.61 27.82 -28.27
CA GLN A 7 9.94 26.52 -27.71
C GLN A 7 11.45 26.31 -27.74
N ASN A 8 12.08 26.25 -26.56
CA ASN A 8 13.38 25.61 -26.43
C ASN A 8 13.23 24.16 -26.90
N MET A 9 14.11 23.68 -27.78
CA MET A 9 14.08 22.29 -28.22
C MET A 9 14.36 21.38 -27.02
N ASN A 10 13.46 20.43 -26.78
CA ASN A 10 13.56 19.46 -25.69
C ASN A 10 14.73 18.49 -25.91
N THR A 11 15.48 18.20 -24.85
CA THR A 11 16.54 17.18 -24.80
C THR A 11 16.04 16.00 -23.96
N ALA A 12 15.85 14.84 -24.59
CA ALA A 12 15.33 13.67 -23.90
C ALA A 12 16.19 13.26 -22.68
N PRO A 13 15.57 12.73 -21.60
CA PRO A 13 16.28 12.30 -20.41
C PRO A 13 17.19 11.10 -20.71
N ILE A 14 18.27 10.96 -19.94
CA ILE A 14 19.26 9.89 -20.08
C ILE A 14 19.45 9.09 -18.79
N LEU A 15 19.80 7.81 -18.94
CA LEU A 15 20.29 6.97 -17.85
C LEU A 15 21.76 7.29 -17.61
N LYS A 16 22.07 7.82 -16.43
CA LYS A 16 23.42 8.24 -16.05
C LYS A 16 24.14 7.17 -15.22
N ASN A 17 23.42 6.52 -14.30
CA ASN A 17 23.95 5.42 -13.50
C ASN A 17 22.89 4.31 -13.39
N PRO A 18 23.23 3.05 -13.72
CA PRO A 18 22.30 1.93 -13.57
C PRO A 18 21.90 1.70 -12.12
N LEU A 19 20.66 1.24 -11.92
CA LEU A 19 20.14 0.76 -10.65
C LEU A 19 20.80 -0.56 -10.28
N LEU A 20 21.09 -0.73 -9.00
CA LEU A 20 21.68 -1.95 -8.47
C LEU A 20 20.59 -2.93 -8.05
N ASP A 21 20.83 -4.22 -8.29
CA ASP A 21 19.98 -5.30 -7.78
C ASP A 21 19.88 -5.26 -6.25
N GLN A 22 18.71 -5.64 -5.75
CA GLN A 22 18.37 -5.63 -4.34
C GLN A 22 18.08 -7.04 -3.85
N VAL A 23 18.31 -7.28 -2.55
CA VAL A 23 17.95 -8.54 -1.89
C VAL A 23 17.11 -8.21 -0.66
N VAL A 24 15.98 -8.90 -0.50
CA VAL A 24 15.10 -8.74 0.65
C VAL A 24 14.68 -10.11 1.17
N LYS A 25 14.57 -10.23 2.49
CA LYS A 25 14.07 -11.44 3.14
C LYS A 25 12.54 -11.36 3.27
N ILE A 26 11.87 -12.50 3.17
CA ILE A 26 10.46 -12.59 3.54
C ILE A 26 10.21 -12.03 4.94
N ASN A 27 9.04 -11.43 5.16
CA ASN A 27 8.59 -10.81 6.42
C ASN A 27 9.49 -9.68 6.95
N SER A 28 10.42 -9.16 6.13
CA SER A 28 11.27 -8.02 6.48
C SER A 28 10.85 -6.78 5.70
N THR A 29 10.91 -5.60 6.33
CA THR A 29 10.63 -4.34 5.64
C THR A 29 11.67 -4.09 4.56
N PHE A 30 11.20 -3.91 3.32
CA PHE A 30 11.97 -3.44 2.18
C PHE A 30 11.88 -1.92 2.09
N THR A 31 13.01 -1.25 1.89
CA THR A 31 13.05 0.17 1.52
C THR A 31 14.22 0.42 0.59
N PHE A 32 13.97 1.03 -0.56
CA PHE A 32 15.01 1.38 -1.53
C PHE A 32 14.69 2.71 -2.22
N THR A 33 15.49 3.74 -1.95
CA THR A 33 15.38 5.05 -2.60
C THR A 33 16.30 5.10 -3.81
N LEU A 34 15.77 5.49 -4.97
CA LEU A 34 16.56 5.64 -6.18
C LEU A 34 17.65 6.70 -5.98
N PRO A 35 18.91 6.42 -6.33
CA PRO A 35 19.97 7.43 -6.33
C PRO A 35 19.58 8.63 -7.19
N GLN A 36 19.81 9.86 -6.71
CA GLN A 36 19.43 11.08 -7.44
C GLN A 36 20.11 11.20 -8.81
N ASN A 37 21.26 10.57 -8.98
CA ASN A 37 22.05 10.56 -10.20
C ASN A 37 21.75 9.37 -11.12
N THR A 38 20.67 8.61 -10.87
CA THR A 38 20.27 7.49 -11.76
C THR A 38 19.92 8.03 -13.14
N PHE A 39 19.03 9.02 -13.21
CA PHE A 39 18.59 9.66 -14.44
C PHE A 39 18.93 11.14 -14.41
N SER A 40 19.13 11.74 -15.58
CA SER A 40 19.36 13.18 -15.71
C SER A 40 18.77 13.70 -17.00
N ASP A 41 18.39 14.96 -16.99
CA ASP A 41 17.88 15.69 -18.13
C ASP A 41 18.58 17.06 -18.14
N ALA A 42 19.08 17.44 -19.32
CA ALA A 42 19.82 18.69 -19.48
C ALA A 42 18.93 19.93 -19.31
N ASP A 43 17.63 19.77 -19.56
CA ASP A 43 16.63 20.82 -19.45
C ASP A 43 16.09 20.96 -18.02
N ALA A 44 16.53 20.11 -17.07
CA ALA A 44 16.11 20.03 -15.67
C ALA A 44 16.76 21.04 -14.69
N VAL A 45 17.36 22.14 -15.16
CA VAL A 45 18.09 23.11 -14.31
C VAL A 45 17.23 24.31 -13.90
N ASN A 46 17.01 24.52 -12.60
CA ASN A 46 16.22 25.66 -12.12
C ASN A 46 16.92 26.99 -12.45
N PRO A 47 16.30 27.89 -13.26
CA PRO A 47 16.91 29.17 -13.62
C PRO A 47 16.85 30.20 -12.49
N TYR A 48 16.10 29.94 -11.42
CA TYR A 48 15.92 30.87 -10.30
C TYR A 48 16.86 30.56 -9.15
N LYS A 49 17.36 31.62 -8.51
CA LYS A 49 18.27 31.56 -7.37
C LYS A 49 17.56 31.68 -6.03
N ASN A 50 16.37 32.28 -6.00
CA ASN A 50 15.60 32.51 -4.77
C ASN A 50 14.13 32.17 -4.99
N LEU A 51 13.51 31.56 -3.97
CA LEU A 51 12.07 31.36 -3.86
C LEU A 51 11.54 32.24 -2.73
N VAL A 52 10.63 33.15 -3.05
CA VAL A 52 10.00 34.04 -2.07
C VAL A 52 8.51 33.78 -2.03
N ILE A 53 7.96 33.40 -0.88
CA ILE A 53 6.57 32.98 -0.72
C ILE A 53 5.83 33.96 0.19
N PHE A 54 4.67 34.40 -0.24
CA PHE A 54 3.72 35.22 0.51
C PHE A 54 2.36 34.51 0.54
N GLY A 55 1.68 34.56 1.68
CA GLY A 55 0.42 33.86 1.80
C GLY A 55 -0.09 33.66 3.20
N ASP A 56 -0.90 32.62 3.36
CA ASP A 56 -1.60 32.29 4.58
C ASP A 56 -1.18 30.93 5.18
N SER A 57 -2.10 30.28 5.91
CA SER A 57 -1.89 28.97 6.55
C SER A 57 -1.55 27.84 5.58
N LEU A 58 -1.97 27.93 4.31
CA LEU A 58 -1.66 26.91 3.31
C LEU A 58 -0.18 26.94 2.90
N SER A 59 0.54 28.02 3.22
CA SER A 59 1.94 28.22 2.87
C SER A 59 2.83 28.47 4.08
N ASP A 60 2.28 28.66 5.28
CA ASP A 60 3.03 28.93 6.51
C ASP A 60 3.80 27.69 7.01
N THR A 61 5.12 27.82 7.12
CA THR A 61 6.05 26.78 7.60
C THR A 61 6.41 26.92 9.08
N GLY A 62 5.70 27.78 9.82
CA GLY A 62 5.82 27.96 11.27
C GLY A 62 6.07 29.40 11.73
N ASN A 63 5.86 30.41 10.88
CA ASN A 63 5.98 31.82 11.22
C ASN A 63 4.96 32.23 12.29
N ALA A 64 3.68 31.91 12.10
CA ALA A 64 2.67 32.17 13.11
C ALA A 64 2.92 31.38 14.41
N TYR A 65 3.44 30.15 14.29
CA TYR A 65 3.77 29.30 15.42
C TYR A 65 4.85 29.92 16.30
N LYS A 66 5.95 30.39 15.69
CA LYS A 66 7.01 31.11 16.39
C LYS A 66 6.49 32.42 17.01
N ALA A 67 5.73 33.21 16.26
CA ALA A 67 5.23 34.51 16.72
C ALA A 67 4.22 34.39 17.88
N SER A 68 3.45 33.30 17.93
CA SER A 68 2.44 33.02 18.94
C SER A 68 2.98 32.32 20.19
N GLY A 69 4.29 32.11 20.31
CA GLY A 69 4.86 31.32 21.40
C GLY A 69 4.46 29.85 21.34
N ASN A 70 4.41 29.27 20.13
CA ASN A 70 4.12 27.86 19.83
C ASN A 70 2.66 27.45 20.06
N THR A 71 1.69 28.35 19.82
CA THR A 71 0.26 28.09 20.07
C THR A 71 -0.63 28.10 18.83
N ILE A 72 -0.19 28.71 17.72
CA ILE A 72 -0.94 28.82 16.46
C ILE A 72 -0.11 28.27 15.29
N PRO A 73 -0.55 27.26 14.53
CA PRO A 73 -1.85 26.58 14.63
C PRO A 73 -1.99 25.79 15.95
N PRO A 74 -3.22 25.61 16.45
CA PRO A 74 -3.48 24.77 17.62
C PRO A 74 -2.94 23.34 17.45
N SER A 75 -2.66 22.67 18.56
CA SER A 75 -2.31 21.24 18.55
C SER A 75 -3.58 20.38 18.38
N PRO A 76 -3.54 19.26 17.66
CA PRO A 76 -2.38 18.72 16.93
C PRO A 76 -2.03 19.50 15.64
N ASN A 77 -0.73 19.63 15.38
CA ASN A 77 -0.16 20.19 14.14
C ASN A 77 1.20 19.55 13.86
N TYR A 78 1.72 19.70 12.65
CA TYR A 78 3.05 19.22 12.29
C TYR A 78 4.09 20.35 12.32
N GLN A 79 4.82 20.48 13.42
CA GLN A 79 5.92 21.45 13.57
C GLN A 79 5.51 22.89 13.19
N GLY A 80 4.32 23.32 13.58
CA GLY A 80 3.78 24.65 13.29
C GLY A 80 3.10 24.81 11.93
N ARG A 81 2.94 23.74 11.13
CA ARG A 81 2.17 23.74 9.87
C ARG A 81 0.71 23.38 10.13
N ALA A 82 -0.20 23.98 9.39
CA ALA A 82 -1.64 23.68 9.43
C ALA A 82 -2.00 22.37 8.71
N SER A 83 -1.33 21.27 9.07
CA SER A 83 -1.55 19.95 8.48
C SER A 83 -1.03 18.85 9.42
N ASN A 84 -1.24 17.59 9.04
CA ASN A 84 -0.68 16.42 9.71
C ASN A 84 0.75 16.05 9.26
N GLY A 85 1.36 16.87 8.41
CA GLY A 85 2.70 16.64 7.86
C GLY A 85 3.27 17.88 7.17
N LEU A 86 4.22 17.64 6.25
CA LEU A 86 4.78 18.67 5.37
C LEU A 86 3.69 19.26 4.45
N ILE A 87 3.85 20.53 4.10
CA ILE A 87 2.94 21.26 3.21
C ILE A 87 3.57 21.48 1.83
N TRP A 88 2.82 22.02 0.87
CA TRP A 88 3.22 22.05 -0.55
C TRP A 88 4.58 22.74 -0.78
N VAL A 89 4.89 23.81 -0.03
CA VAL A 89 6.17 24.52 -0.12
C VAL A 89 7.37 23.66 0.31
N ASP A 90 7.18 22.78 1.30
CA ASP A 90 8.24 21.89 1.80
C ASP A 90 8.60 20.83 0.75
N TYR A 91 7.65 20.46 -0.10
CA TYR A 91 7.86 19.54 -1.21
C TYR A 91 8.37 20.26 -2.46
N LEU A 92 7.80 21.42 -2.80
CA LEU A 92 8.11 22.13 -4.03
C LEU A 92 9.55 22.63 -4.03
N ALA A 93 9.99 23.27 -2.95
CA ALA A 93 11.26 23.98 -2.96
C ALA A 93 12.46 23.03 -3.19
N PRO A 94 12.57 21.88 -2.50
CA PRO A 94 13.61 20.90 -2.78
C PRO A 94 13.50 20.25 -4.17
N ASN A 95 12.28 20.03 -4.67
CA ASN A 95 12.08 19.48 -6.03
C ASN A 95 12.61 20.43 -7.10
N LEU A 96 12.47 21.73 -6.87
CA LEU A 96 13.05 22.77 -7.71
C LEU A 96 14.51 23.09 -7.35
N GLN A 97 15.16 22.28 -6.51
CA GLN A 97 16.56 22.42 -6.12
C GLN A 97 16.89 23.74 -5.40
N PHE A 98 15.91 24.37 -4.75
CA PHE A 98 16.18 25.45 -3.81
C PHE A 98 16.77 24.89 -2.51
N THR A 99 17.75 25.61 -1.97
CA THR A 99 18.32 25.37 -0.64
C THR A 99 17.61 26.22 0.41
N ASP A 100 17.73 25.87 1.69
CA ASP A 100 17.15 26.67 2.79
C ASP A 100 17.58 28.14 2.76
N GLN A 101 18.83 28.42 2.34
CA GLN A 101 19.34 29.79 2.24
C GLN A 101 18.69 30.61 1.11
N SER A 102 18.16 29.93 0.09
CA SER A 102 17.49 30.54 -1.06
C SER A 102 15.97 30.67 -0.90
N ILE A 103 15.40 30.18 0.22
CA ILE A 103 13.96 30.20 0.47
C ILE A 103 13.64 31.29 1.50
N GLN A 104 12.73 32.19 1.15
CA GLN A 104 12.18 33.20 2.05
C GLN A 104 10.67 33.05 2.11
N ASN A 105 10.15 32.53 3.23
CA ASN A 105 8.73 32.34 3.40
C ASN A 105 8.16 33.37 4.39
N TYR A 106 7.34 34.28 3.88
CA TYR A 106 6.67 35.34 4.64
C TYR A 106 5.22 34.99 4.98
N ALA A 107 4.71 33.82 4.57
CA ALA A 107 3.32 33.44 4.85
C ALA A 107 3.05 33.30 6.35
N PHE A 108 1.83 33.63 6.78
CA PHE A 108 1.40 33.52 8.17
C PHE A 108 0.04 32.83 8.26
N PHE A 109 -0.10 31.85 9.15
CA PHE A 109 -1.37 31.21 9.45
C PHE A 109 -2.46 32.24 9.68
N GLY A 110 -3.56 32.16 8.92
CA GLY A 110 -4.71 33.05 9.04
C GLY A 110 -4.57 34.43 8.39
N ALA A 111 -3.48 34.72 7.68
CA ALA A 111 -3.32 35.98 6.97
C ALA A 111 -4.45 36.19 5.94
N ASP A 112 -5.06 37.38 5.96
CA ASP A 112 -5.94 37.85 4.90
C ASP A 112 -5.12 38.54 3.79
N THR A 113 -5.77 38.99 2.71
CA THR A 113 -5.07 39.78 1.69
C THR A 113 -4.68 41.19 2.16
N GLY A 114 -5.21 41.66 3.29
CA GLY A 114 -5.07 43.03 3.78
C GLY A 114 -3.77 43.30 4.52
N VAL A 115 -3.84 44.25 5.46
CA VAL A 115 -2.67 44.69 6.26
C VAL A 115 -2.45 43.74 7.44
N SER A 116 -3.50 43.26 8.09
CA SER A 116 -3.39 42.43 9.28
C SER A 116 -4.68 41.67 9.51
N ASN A 117 -4.56 40.48 10.09
CA ASN A 117 -5.70 39.75 10.63
C ASN A 117 -5.53 39.51 12.14
N THR A 118 -6.61 39.22 12.85
CA THR A 118 -6.59 38.95 14.30
C THR A 118 -7.11 37.54 14.57
N LEU A 119 -6.30 36.72 15.23
CA LEU A 119 -6.65 35.37 15.68
C LEU A 119 -6.63 35.33 17.20
N GLY A 120 -7.80 35.30 17.82
CA GLY A 120 -7.92 35.44 19.27
C GLY A 120 -7.35 36.77 19.75
N SER A 121 -6.29 36.73 20.56
CA SER A 121 -5.59 37.92 21.09
C SER A 121 -4.34 38.32 20.29
N ILE A 122 -4.02 37.63 19.19
CA ILE A 122 -2.79 37.84 18.42
C ILE A 122 -3.14 38.51 17.10
N THR A 123 -2.47 39.62 16.80
CA THR A 123 -2.49 40.26 15.49
C THR A 123 -1.34 39.73 14.64
N ILE A 124 -1.66 39.24 13.45
CA ILE A 124 -0.73 38.67 12.49
C ILE A 124 -0.67 39.54 11.22
N PRO A 125 0.44 39.52 10.48
CA PRO A 125 0.55 40.27 9.23
C PRO A 125 -0.31 39.66 8.11
N GLY A 126 -1.16 40.48 7.50
CA GLY A 126 -1.82 40.16 6.23
C GLY A 126 -0.85 40.28 5.05
N LEU A 127 -1.27 39.88 3.86
CA LEU A 127 -0.43 39.87 2.65
C LEU A 127 0.28 41.21 2.40
N LEU A 128 -0.41 42.35 2.53
CA LEU A 128 0.21 43.66 2.28
C LEU A 128 1.35 43.97 3.26
N THR A 129 1.23 43.54 4.52
CA THR A 129 2.30 43.70 5.50
C THR A 129 3.47 42.77 5.20
N GLN A 130 3.21 41.53 4.78
CA GLN A 130 4.26 40.60 4.37
C GLN A 130 5.08 41.18 3.19
N ILE A 131 4.40 41.72 2.18
CA ILE A 131 5.02 42.40 1.03
C ILE A 131 5.83 43.62 1.48
N GLN A 132 5.29 44.42 2.41
CA GLN A 132 6.00 45.58 2.95
C GLN A 132 7.23 45.20 3.77
N GLN A 133 7.19 44.12 4.54
CA GLN A 133 8.35 43.58 5.27
C GLN A 133 9.46 43.13 4.30
N PHE A 134 9.08 42.42 3.22
CA PHE A 134 10.01 42.04 2.17
C PHE A 134 10.63 43.26 1.48
N LYS A 135 9.81 44.25 1.13
CA LYS A 135 10.26 45.52 0.55
C LYS A 135 11.27 46.24 1.44
N THR A 136 10.98 46.37 2.73
CA THR A 136 11.87 47.02 3.70
C THR A 136 13.21 46.28 3.81
N SER A 137 13.19 44.95 3.74
CA SER A 137 14.39 44.11 3.81
C SER A 137 15.22 44.12 2.52
N ASN A 138 14.64 44.56 1.40
CA ASN A 138 15.23 44.53 0.06
C ASN A 138 15.15 45.91 -0.61
N ALA A 139 15.85 46.90 -0.04
CA ALA A 139 15.83 48.29 -0.50
C ALA A 139 16.53 48.55 -1.86
N ASN A 140 17.21 47.54 -2.42
CA ASN A 140 17.82 47.57 -3.76
C ASN A 140 16.95 46.77 -4.75
N PRO A 141 17.01 47.04 -6.07
CA PRO A 141 16.30 46.25 -7.05
C PRO A 141 16.58 44.76 -6.87
N ILE A 142 15.53 43.99 -6.68
CA ILE A 142 15.63 42.54 -6.56
C ILE A 142 16.06 41.97 -7.92
N GLY A 143 16.94 40.97 -7.90
CA GLY A 143 17.41 40.35 -9.13
C GLY A 143 16.26 39.70 -9.91
N LYS A 144 16.35 39.74 -11.25
CA LYS A 144 15.40 39.07 -12.17
C LYS A 144 15.34 37.54 -11.99
N ASP A 145 16.26 36.97 -11.23
CA ASP A 145 16.46 35.53 -11.03
C ASP A 145 15.67 34.99 -9.81
N GLY A 146 14.66 35.72 -9.30
CA GLY A 146 13.79 35.28 -8.20
C GLY A 146 12.44 34.75 -8.70
N LEU A 147 11.92 33.70 -8.06
CA LEU A 147 10.57 33.19 -8.23
C LEU A 147 9.72 33.65 -7.03
N TYR A 148 8.69 34.45 -7.30
CA TYR A 148 7.85 35.04 -6.27
C TYR A 148 6.47 34.39 -6.30
N VAL A 149 5.99 33.89 -5.17
CA VAL A 149 4.68 33.24 -5.07
C VAL A 149 3.76 34.04 -4.16
N ILE A 150 2.55 34.33 -4.61
CA ILE A 150 1.47 34.91 -3.82
C ILE A 150 0.32 33.91 -3.80
N TRP A 151 -0.04 33.42 -2.62
CA TRP A 151 -1.25 32.64 -2.46
C TRP A 151 -1.95 32.99 -1.14
N ALA A 152 -2.97 33.82 -1.25
CA ALA A 152 -3.78 34.33 -0.15
C ALA A 152 -5.20 34.61 -0.64
N GLY A 153 -6.14 34.69 0.30
CA GLY A 153 -7.51 35.11 0.03
C GLY A 153 -8.57 34.32 0.77
N ALA A 154 -8.28 33.09 1.21
CA ALA A 154 -9.27 32.27 1.90
C ALA A 154 -9.79 32.94 3.17
N ASN A 155 -8.89 33.48 4.00
CA ASN A 155 -9.23 34.11 5.28
C ASN A 155 -10.10 35.38 5.13
N ASP A 156 -10.12 36.01 3.95
CA ASP A 156 -11.03 37.12 3.63
C ASP A 156 -12.50 36.65 3.56
N PHE A 157 -12.73 35.35 3.34
CA PHE A 157 -14.04 34.79 3.03
C PHE A 157 -14.52 33.67 3.96
N LEU A 158 -13.65 33.03 4.77
CA LEU A 158 -14.01 31.83 5.54
C LEU A 158 -15.28 32.01 6.38
N ASN A 159 -15.42 33.13 7.11
CA ASN A 159 -16.61 33.41 7.93
C ASN A 159 -17.88 33.53 7.06
N LEU A 160 -17.80 34.27 5.95
CA LEU A 160 -18.90 34.45 4.99
C LEU A 160 -19.26 33.13 4.27
N ALA A 161 -18.28 32.26 4.06
CA ALA A 161 -18.47 30.97 3.42
C ALA A 161 -19.27 30.00 4.31
N THR A 162 -19.01 29.98 5.62
CA THR A 162 -19.71 29.12 6.59
C THR A 162 -20.99 29.71 7.14
N ASP A 163 -21.14 31.04 7.16
CA ASP A 163 -22.37 31.72 7.60
C ASP A 163 -22.53 33.06 6.85
N PRO A 164 -23.44 33.14 5.87
CA PRO A 164 -23.64 34.36 5.07
C PRO A 164 -24.24 35.53 5.87
N THR A 165 -24.66 35.29 7.13
CA THR A 165 -25.18 36.33 8.03
C THR A 165 -24.10 36.95 8.91
N GLN A 166 -22.90 36.34 8.99
CA GLN A 166 -21.75 36.94 9.66
C GLN A 166 -21.33 38.16 8.86
N ALA A 167 -21.82 39.33 9.30
CA ALA A 167 -21.36 40.61 8.81
C ALA A 167 -19.85 40.67 8.98
N VAL A 168 -19.11 40.72 7.89
CA VAL A 168 -17.79 41.34 7.92
C VAL A 168 -17.98 42.76 8.44
N THR A 169 -17.07 43.22 9.28
CA THR A 169 -16.98 44.64 9.66
C THR A 169 -16.88 45.58 8.45
N ASN A 170 -16.74 45.06 7.21
CA ASN A 170 -16.83 45.79 5.94
C ASN A 170 -17.39 44.92 4.78
N ALA A 171 -18.67 45.08 4.46
CA ALA A 171 -19.31 44.94 3.13
C ALA A 171 -19.75 43.56 2.54
N ASP A 172 -20.70 43.64 1.60
CA ASP A 172 -21.22 42.60 0.68
C ASP A 172 -20.11 41.67 0.13
N PRO A 173 -20.35 40.35 -0.04
CA PRO A 173 -19.43 39.42 -0.68
C PRO A 173 -18.75 39.95 -1.96
N THR A 174 -19.46 40.73 -2.78
CA THR A 174 -18.94 41.37 -3.99
C THR A 174 -17.83 42.38 -3.69
N GLN A 175 -18.01 43.17 -2.62
CA GLN A 175 -17.02 44.15 -2.18
C GLN A 175 -15.83 43.47 -1.51
N ALA A 176 -16.05 42.40 -0.73
CA ALA A 176 -14.97 41.60 -0.16
C ALA A 176 -14.08 41.02 -1.27
N VAL A 177 -14.68 40.47 -2.34
CA VAL A 177 -13.95 40.03 -3.54
C VAL A 177 -13.15 41.16 -4.17
N THR A 178 -13.78 42.32 -4.37
CA THR A 178 -13.12 43.50 -4.97
C THR A 178 -11.92 43.94 -4.14
N ASN A 179 -12.05 44.00 -2.82
CA ASN A 179 -10.97 44.38 -1.91
C ASN A 179 -9.81 43.38 -1.97
N ALA A 180 -10.12 42.09 -1.90
CA ALA A 180 -9.10 41.05 -1.90
C ALA A 180 -8.27 41.03 -3.19
N VAL A 181 -8.94 41.12 -4.35
CA VAL A 181 -8.28 41.20 -5.66
C VAL A 181 -7.46 42.49 -5.80
N THR A 182 -7.96 43.62 -5.27
CA THR A 182 -7.22 44.89 -5.24
C THR A 182 -5.94 44.77 -4.42
N ASN A 183 -6.00 44.13 -3.26
CA ASN A 183 -4.83 43.92 -2.41
C ASN A 183 -3.78 43.03 -3.09
N ILE A 184 -4.19 41.92 -3.71
CA ILE A 184 -3.27 41.06 -4.48
C ILE A 184 -2.67 41.83 -5.66
N SER A 185 -3.46 42.65 -6.35
CA SER A 185 -2.98 43.52 -7.43
C SER A 185 -1.89 44.49 -6.93
N ASN A 186 -2.09 45.11 -5.77
CA ASN A 186 -1.13 46.01 -5.14
C ASN A 186 0.16 45.28 -4.72
N ALA A 187 0.05 44.05 -4.23
CA ALA A 187 1.20 43.19 -3.93
C ALA A 187 2.04 42.93 -5.19
N ILE A 188 1.39 42.54 -6.30
CA ILE A 188 2.05 42.30 -7.61
C ILE A 188 2.72 43.58 -8.12
N ILE A 189 2.03 44.72 -8.10
CA ILE A 189 2.58 46.02 -8.51
C ILE A 189 3.83 46.35 -7.69
N THR A 190 3.80 46.10 -6.39
CA THR A 190 4.93 46.37 -5.50
C THR A 190 6.13 45.48 -5.82
N LEU A 191 5.93 44.17 -6.00
CA LEU A 191 7.01 43.25 -6.37
C LEU A 191 7.59 43.59 -7.75
N ALA A 192 6.74 43.90 -8.74
CA ALA A 192 7.18 44.33 -10.06
C ALA A 192 8.01 45.62 -9.99
N GLY A 193 7.59 46.59 -9.18
CA GLY A 193 8.31 47.84 -8.94
C GLY A 193 9.67 47.64 -8.24
N LEU A 194 9.84 46.55 -7.49
CA LEU A 194 11.13 46.15 -6.94
C LEU A 194 12.03 45.44 -7.96
N GLY A 195 11.47 44.96 -9.07
CA GLY A 195 12.21 44.28 -10.14
C GLY A 195 11.82 42.82 -10.37
N ALA A 196 10.80 42.30 -9.68
CA ALA A 196 10.31 40.95 -9.93
C ALA A 196 9.85 40.80 -11.40
N LYS A 197 10.24 39.69 -12.03
CA LYS A 197 9.85 39.36 -13.41
C LYS A 197 8.99 38.11 -13.54
N LYS A 198 8.99 37.24 -12.54
CA LYS A 198 8.27 35.96 -12.53
C LYS A 198 7.47 35.87 -11.25
N ILE A 199 6.16 36.02 -11.35
CA ILE A 199 5.26 35.99 -10.19
C ILE A 199 4.21 34.93 -10.42
N VAL A 200 4.09 34.02 -9.47
CA VAL A 200 3.14 32.91 -9.45
C VAL A 200 2.02 33.27 -8.50
N VAL A 201 0.78 33.12 -8.92
CA VAL A 201 -0.40 33.47 -8.14
C VAL A 201 -1.30 32.24 -8.04
N GLY A 202 -1.61 31.81 -6.82
CA GLY A 202 -2.61 30.76 -6.60
C GLY A 202 -4.01 31.35 -6.60
N ASN A 203 -4.94 30.73 -7.33
CA ASN A 203 -6.36 31.07 -7.20
C ASN A 203 -6.95 30.47 -5.90
N LEU A 204 -8.18 30.84 -5.57
CA LEU A 204 -8.88 30.29 -4.42
C LEU A 204 -9.36 28.86 -4.72
N ALA A 205 -9.14 27.94 -3.79
CA ALA A 205 -9.79 26.63 -3.82
C ALA A 205 -11.32 26.77 -3.83
N ASP A 206 -12.05 25.73 -4.26
CA ASP A 206 -13.49 25.69 -4.06
C ASP A 206 -13.80 25.55 -2.56
N LEU A 207 -14.08 26.68 -1.90
CA LEU A 207 -14.43 26.70 -0.47
C LEU A 207 -15.66 25.82 -0.16
N GLY A 208 -16.53 25.59 -1.15
CA GLY A 208 -17.68 24.68 -1.04
C GLY A 208 -17.31 23.21 -0.80
N THR A 209 -16.04 22.84 -0.98
CA THR A 209 -15.54 21.47 -0.76
C THR A 209 -14.95 21.26 0.63
N THR A 210 -14.77 22.33 1.41
CA THR A 210 -14.17 22.24 2.74
C THR A 210 -15.13 21.59 3.75
N PRO A 211 -14.64 20.74 4.67
CA PRO A 211 -15.49 20.07 5.66
C PRO A 211 -16.33 21.05 6.50
N GLY A 212 -15.77 22.20 6.90
CA GLY A 212 -16.48 23.21 7.69
C GLY A 212 -17.70 23.78 6.95
N VAL A 213 -17.56 24.07 5.65
CA VAL A 213 -18.67 24.57 4.82
C VAL A 213 -19.72 23.49 4.53
N ILE A 214 -19.28 22.24 4.35
CA ILE A 214 -20.19 21.10 4.19
C ILE A 214 -21.01 20.91 5.47
N ALA A 215 -20.35 20.93 6.64
CA ALA A 215 -21.01 20.81 7.94
C ALA A 215 -21.97 21.98 8.22
N SER A 216 -21.65 23.18 7.76
CA SER A 216 -22.52 24.36 7.88
C SER A 216 -23.64 24.42 6.82
N ASN A 217 -23.71 23.46 5.88
CA ASN A 217 -24.68 23.42 4.79
C ASN A 217 -24.68 24.68 3.89
N ASN A 218 -23.52 25.30 3.65
CA ASN A 218 -23.38 26.53 2.86
C ASN A 218 -22.56 26.38 1.57
N VAL A 219 -22.48 25.15 1.04
CA VAL A 219 -21.70 24.78 -0.16
C VAL A 219 -21.93 25.71 -1.35
N ALA A 220 -23.19 26.02 -1.68
CA ALA A 220 -23.52 26.85 -2.84
C ALA A 220 -23.01 28.30 -2.70
N ASN A 221 -23.13 28.88 -1.50
CA ASN A 221 -22.65 30.23 -1.21
C ASN A 221 -21.12 30.30 -1.28
N ALA A 222 -20.44 29.38 -0.59
CA ALA A 222 -18.98 29.34 -0.57
C ALA A 222 -18.37 29.13 -1.97
N ARG A 223 -19.00 28.26 -2.79
CA ARG A 223 -18.60 28.05 -4.18
C ARG A 223 -18.83 29.30 -5.05
N ALA A 224 -19.92 30.02 -4.83
CA ALA A 224 -20.19 31.28 -5.54
C ALA A 224 -19.14 32.35 -5.23
N ILE A 225 -18.75 32.49 -3.97
CA ILE A 225 -17.66 33.39 -3.55
C ILE A 225 -16.35 33.00 -4.25
N SER A 226 -16.00 31.71 -4.24
CA SER A 226 -14.78 31.20 -4.88
C SER A 226 -14.74 31.50 -6.38
N ASN A 227 -15.84 31.24 -7.08
CA ASN A 227 -15.98 31.55 -8.51
C ASN A 227 -15.86 33.05 -8.80
N GLY A 228 -16.52 33.90 -7.98
CA GLY A 228 -16.47 35.36 -8.11
C GLY A 228 -15.06 35.89 -7.94
N PHE A 229 -14.36 35.46 -6.87
CA PHE A 229 -12.97 35.82 -6.62
C PHE A 229 -12.05 35.36 -7.77
N ASN A 230 -12.15 34.10 -8.19
CA ASN A 230 -11.27 33.55 -9.23
C ASN A 230 -11.47 34.23 -10.59
N THR A 231 -12.72 34.60 -10.92
CA THR A 231 -13.03 35.36 -12.14
C THR A 231 -12.39 36.75 -12.09
N ALA A 232 -12.58 37.47 -10.99
CA ALA A 232 -12.02 38.81 -10.80
C ALA A 232 -10.48 38.82 -10.74
N LEU A 233 -9.89 37.82 -10.07
CA LEU A 233 -8.44 37.65 -10.01
C LEU A 233 -7.86 37.40 -11.41
N SER A 234 -8.41 36.46 -12.17
CA SER A 234 -7.95 36.17 -13.54
C SER A 234 -8.01 37.42 -14.44
N GLN A 235 -9.10 38.21 -14.34
CA GLN A 235 -9.21 39.47 -15.06
C GLN A 235 -8.13 40.48 -14.64
N ALA A 236 -7.85 40.60 -13.34
CA ALA A 236 -6.81 41.50 -12.83
C ALA A 236 -5.41 41.09 -13.33
N LEU A 237 -5.07 39.79 -13.29
CA LEU A 237 -3.77 39.30 -13.78
C LEU A 237 -3.57 39.56 -15.28
N ASN A 238 -4.59 39.31 -16.10
CA ASN A 238 -4.56 39.59 -17.55
C ASN A 238 -4.30 41.07 -17.87
N ASN A 239 -4.75 41.98 -17.00
CA ASN A 239 -4.51 43.40 -17.16
C ASN A 239 -3.10 43.81 -16.67
N LEU A 240 -2.65 43.24 -15.55
CA LEU A 240 -1.39 43.60 -14.91
C LEU A 240 -0.16 43.06 -15.65
N GLU A 241 -0.22 41.85 -16.19
CA GLU A 241 0.92 41.22 -16.85
C GLU A 241 1.54 42.10 -17.96
N PRO A 242 0.78 42.57 -18.98
CA PRO A 242 1.32 43.46 -19.99
C PRO A 242 1.65 44.86 -19.43
N ALA A 243 0.85 45.38 -18.50
CA ALA A 243 1.03 46.72 -17.93
C ALA A 243 2.34 46.86 -17.13
N LEU A 244 2.77 45.78 -16.46
CA LEU A 244 3.97 45.76 -15.63
C LEU A 244 5.18 45.13 -16.34
N SER A 245 4.98 44.54 -17.53
CA SER A 245 6.03 43.80 -18.26
C SER A 245 6.70 42.74 -17.36
N VAL A 246 5.85 41.94 -16.72
CA VAL A 246 6.19 40.76 -15.91
C VAL A 246 5.57 39.53 -16.55
N ASP A 247 5.95 38.34 -16.09
CA ASP A 247 5.30 37.08 -16.46
C ASP A 247 4.53 36.56 -15.24
N LEU A 248 3.22 36.39 -15.42
CA LEU A 248 2.30 35.97 -14.37
C LEU A 248 1.79 34.55 -14.66
N SER A 249 2.02 33.64 -13.72
CA SER A 249 1.48 32.27 -13.78
C SER A 249 0.33 32.12 -12.80
N LEU A 250 -0.83 31.69 -13.27
CA LEU A 250 -2.01 31.42 -12.44
C LEU A 250 -2.12 29.91 -12.16
N VAL A 251 -1.98 29.52 -10.90
CA VAL A 251 -2.11 28.14 -10.45
C VAL A 251 -3.58 27.84 -10.14
N ASP A 252 -4.14 26.82 -10.80
CA ASP A 252 -5.56 26.46 -10.68
C ASP A 252 -5.83 25.48 -9.52
N ILE A 253 -5.91 26.03 -8.32
CA ILE A 253 -6.29 25.29 -7.12
C ILE A 253 -7.79 24.97 -7.09
N PHE A 254 -8.63 25.84 -7.65
CA PHE A 254 -10.05 25.58 -7.81
C PHE A 254 -10.30 24.29 -8.61
N GLY A 255 -9.64 24.16 -9.76
CA GLY A 255 -9.68 22.96 -10.59
C GLY A 255 -9.24 21.71 -9.83
N LEU A 256 -8.15 21.78 -9.06
CA LEU A 256 -7.70 20.67 -8.21
C LEU A 256 -8.78 20.25 -7.20
N SER A 257 -9.29 21.21 -6.41
CA SER A 257 -10.29 20.94 -5.36
C SER A 257 -11.59 20.34 -5.89
N THR A 258 -12.05 20.80 -7.06
CA THR A 258 -13.24 20.24 -7.72
C THR A 258 -12.97 18.85 -8.32
N ALA A 259 -11.78 18.61 -8.86
CA ALA A 259 -11.43 17.33 -9.46
C ALA A 259 -11.36 16.18 -8.45
N PHE A 260 -10.72 16.37 -7.29
CA PHE A 260 -10.71 15.29 -6.28
C PHE A 260 -12.03 15.21 -5.50
N SER A 261 -12.82 16.29 -5.41
CA SER A 261 -14.15 16.22 -4.82
C SER A 261 -15.15 15.43 -5.66
N THR A 262 -14.97 15.44 -6.98
CA THR A 262 -15.82 14.67 -7.92
C THR A 262 -15.35 13.23 -8.11
N ASN A 263 -14.05 12.97 -8.00
CA ASN A 263 -13.50 11.62 -8.15
C ASN A 263 -12.38 11.31 -7.12
N PRO A 264 -12.72 11.17 -5.83
CA PRO A 264 -11.72 11.02 -4.75
C PRO A 264 -10.87 9.76 -4.87
N ALA A 265 -11.45 8.67 -5.39
CA ALA A 265 -10.75 7.39 -5.54
C ALA A 265 -9.54 7.47 -6.48
N SER A 266 -9.61 8.27 -7.56
CA SER A 266 -8.47 8.50 -8.46
C SER A 266 -7.30 9.22 -7.78
N TYR A 267 -7.54 9.88 -6.64
CA TYR A 267 -6.52 10.53 -5.83
C TYR A 267 -6.13 9.72 -4.59
N LYS A 268 -6.67 8.50 -4.46
CA LYS A 268 -6.52 7.57 -3.32
C LYS A 268 -7.19 8.05 -2.02
N PHE A 269 -8.14 8.99 -2.12
CA PHE A 269 -8.93 9.40 -0.97
C PHE A 269 -10.17 8.52 -0.79
N THR A 270 -10.44 8.13 0.45
CA THR A 270 -11.68 7.48 0.88
C THR A 270 -12.56 8.45 1.68
N ASN A 271 -11.98 9.51 2.24
CA ASN A 271 -12.70 10.55 2.97
C ASN A 271 -12.25 11.95 2.56
N ILE A 272 -13.20 12.77 2.12
CA ILE A 272 -12.99 14.18 1.73
C ILE A 272 -13.99 15.13 2.40
N THR A 273 -14.90 14.62 3.23
CA THR A 273 -16.00 15.40 3.82
C THR A 273 -15.90 15.53 5.33
N GLN A 274 -15.06 14.73 5.98
CA GLN A 274 -14.80 14.81 7.41
C GLN A 274 -13.31 15.06 7.69
N PRO A 275 -12.97 15.90 8.68
CA PRO A 275 -11.59 16.12 9.06
C PRO A 275 -10.90 14.87 9.61
N LEU A 276 -9.64 14.67 9.27
CA LEU A 276 -8.81 13.61 9.86
C LEU A 276 -8.60 13.82 11.37
N ILE A 277 -8.49 15.08 11.82
CA ILE A 277 -8.23 15.43 13.23
C ILE A 277 -9.33 14.95 14.20
N THR A 278 -10.53 14.65 13.70
CA THR A 278 -11.66 14.16 14.50
C THR A 278 -11.84 12.64 14.42
N ALA A 279 -11.00 11.92 13.67
CA ALA A 279 -11.09 10.47 13.52
C ALA A 279 -10.78 9.73 14.86
N THR A 280 -11.66 8.81 15.24
CA THR A 280 -11.59 8.09 16.54
C THR A 280 -11.03 6.67 16.45
N ASN A 281 -10.95 6.10 15.25
CA ASN A 281 -10.39 4.76 15.00
C ASN A 281 -9.08 4.86 14.20
N PRO A 282 -8.19 3.85 14.26
CA PRO A 282 -7.04 3.79 13.38
C PRO A 282 -7.47 3.89 11.92
N VAL A 283 -6.95 4.90 11.22
CA VAL A 283 -7.20 5.16 9.81
C VAL A 283 -5.88 5.36 9.09
N ASN A 284 -5.87 5.14 7.77
CA ASN A 284 -4.75 5.56 6.94
C ASN A 284 -4.88 7.08 6.67
N PRO A 285 -3.97 7.93 7.22
CA PRO A 285 -4.05 9.38 7.03
C PRO A 285 -3.90 9.81 5.57
N ASP A 286 -3.24 9.00 4.72
CA ASP A 286 -3.07 9.28 3.29
C ASP A 286 -4.35 9.06 2.48
N GLN A 287 -5.41 8.53 3.09
CA GLN A 287 -6.73 8.37 2.47
C GLN A 287 -7.71 9.51 2.84
N TYR A 288 -7.26 10.50 3.62
CA TYR A 288 -8.04 11.68 3.98
C TYR A 288 -7.61 12.90 3.17
N GLY A 289 -8.57 13.64 2.62
CA GLY A 289 -8.32 14.89 1.89
C GLY A 289 -8.02 16.08 2.80
N PHE A 290 -8.66 16.15 3.98
CA PHE A 290 -8.58 17.29 4.90
C PHE A 290 -8.09 16.89 6.29
N TRP A 291 -7.20 17.71 6.83
CA TRP A 291 -6.67 17.59 8.19
C TRP A 291 -7.69 18.10 9.21
N ASP A 292 -8.13 19.34 9.06
CA ASP A 292 -9.15 19.99 9.87
C ASP A 292 -10.33 20.45 8.99
N ASP A 293 -11.13 21.41 9.46
CA ASP A 293 -12.32 21.89 8.75
C ASP A 293 -12.04 22.61 7.43
N VAL A 294 -10.79 23.05 7.19
CA VAL A 294 -10.44 23.84 6.00
C VAL A 294 -9.08 23.47 5.39
N HIS A 295 -8.15 22.92 6.16
CA HIS A 295 -6.79 22.65 5.72
C HIS A 295 -6.63 21.23 5.17
N PRO A 296 -5.92 21.05 4.04
CA PRO A 296 -5.62 19.73 3.49
C PRO A 296 -4.70 18.88 4.39
N THR A 297 -4.77 17.56 4.24
CA THR A 297 -3.72 16.68 4.77
C THR A 297 -2.40 16.88 4.00
N THR A 298 -1.29 16.33 4.53
CA THR A 298 0.00 16.32 3.82
C THR A 298 -0.10 15.65 2.45
N ARG A 299 -0.97 14.64 2.32
CA ARG A 299 -1.31 14.02 1.03
C ARG A 299 -2.01 15.02 0.09
N GLY A 300 -2.98 15.78 0.59
CA GLY A 300 -3.58 16.89 -0.16
C GLY A 300 -2.55 17.95 -0.59
N HIS A 301 -1.60 18.28 0.28
CA HIS A 301 -0.51 19.20 -0.04
C HIS A 301 0.46 18.69 -1.10
N GLN A 302 0.67 17.37 -1.22
CA GLN A 302 1.42 16.80 -2.34
C GLN A 302 0.70 17.05 -3.67
N LEU A 303 -0.63 16.93 -3.71
CA LEU A 303 -1.42 17.22 -4.91
C LEU A 303 -1.37 18.72 -5.25
N ILE A 304 -1.44 19.59 -4.24
CA ILE A 304 -1.26 21.04 -4.43
C ILE A 304 0.13 21.32 -5.01
N LYS A 305 1.17 20.68 -4.47
CA LYS A 305 2.53 20.79 -5.00
C LYS A 305 2.58 20.37 -6.47
N ASP A 306 1.98 19.24 -6.82
CA ASP A 306 1.93 18.76 -8.21
C ASP A 306 1.20 19.76 -9.12
N THR A 307 0.13 20.40 -8.65
CA THR A 307 -0.56 21.46 -9.39
C THR A 307 0.33 22.67 -9.62
N PHE A 308 1.05 23.15 -8.59
CA PHE A 308 2.06 24.21 -8.74
C PHE A 308 3.14 23.80 -9.75
N GLU A 309 3.76 22.63 -9.60
CA GLU A 309 4.80 22.15 -10.53
C GLU A 309 4.29 22.09 -11.96
N ASN A 310 3.11 21.51 -12.20
CA ASN A 310 2.55 21.38 -13.54
C ASN A 310 2.26 22.75 -14.17
N THR A 311 1.72 23.71 -13.43
CA THR A 311 1.53 25.08 -13.94
C THR A 311 2.87 25.71 -14.32
N LEU A 312 3.86 25.64 -13.43
CA LEU A 312 5.17 26.25 -13.68
C LEU A 312 5.91 25.59 -14.85
N LEU A 313 5.74 24.29 -15.04
CA LEU A 313 6.26 23.55 -16.19
C LEU A 313 5.60 24.01 -17.50
N ASN A 314 4.26 24.06 -17.51
CA ASN A 314 3.47 24.41 -18.69
C ASN A 314 3.71 25.85 -19.14
N ASP A 315 3.92 26.76 -18.18
CA ASP A 315 4.20 28.17 -18.46
C ASP A 315 5.68 28.42 -18.81
N GLY A 316 6.53 27.37 -18.77
CA GLY A 316 7.96 27.48 -19.01
C GLY A 316 8.69 28.30 -17.95
N VAL A 317 8.14 28.36 -16.74
CA VAL A 317 8.74 29.06 -15.59
C VAL A 317 9.89 28.23 -15.05
N ILE A 318 9.68 26.95 -14.79
CA ILE A 318 10.69 26.01 -14.26
C ILE A 318 11.19 25.05 -15.36
N PRO A 319 12.39 24.49 -15.18
CA PRO A 319 12.97 23.49 -16.09
C PRO A 319 12.11 22.25 -16.28
N ASP A 320 12.40 21.47 -17.31
CA ASP A 320 11.74 20.19 -17.52
C ASP A 320 12.05 19.21 -16.38
N LEU A 321 11.05 18.88 -15.57
CA LEU A 321 11.21 17.96 -14.45
C LEU A 321 10.91 16.54 -14.90
N ILE A 322 11.86 15.64 -14.67
CA ILE A 322 11.67 14.21 -14.90
C ILE A 322 10.68 13.66 -13.88
N LYS A 323 9.59 13.05 -14.38
CA LYS A 323 8.62 12.28 -13.60
C LYS A 323 9.01 10.81 -13.57
N TYR A 324 8.88 10.18 -12.41
CA TYR A 324 9.22 8.78 -12.21
C TYR A 324 7.98 7.90 -12.23
N SER A 325 8.11 6.71 -12.81
CA SER A 325 7.13 5.63 -12.69
C SER A 325 7.84 4.29 -12.52
N ALA A 326 7.12 3.30 -11.99
CA ALA A 326 7.65 1.95 -11.82
C ALA A 326 6.59 0.91 -12.20
N THR A 327 7.03 -0.12 -12.92
CA THR A 327 6.24 -1.29 -13.29
C THR A 327 7.11 -2.54 -13.14
N LEU A 328 6.55 -3.73 -13.35
CA LEU A 328 7.38 -4.89 -13.66
C LEU A 328 8.01 -4.72 -15.06
N ALA A 329 9.07 -5.48 -15.33
CA ALA A 329 9.81 -5.41 -16.59
C ALA A 329 8.92 -5.66 -17.82
N ASP A 330 7.92 -6.53 -17.68
CA ASP A 330 6.91 -6.84 -18.70
C ASP A 330 5.83 -5.75 -18.87
N GLY A 331 5.85 -4.71 -18.02
CA GLY A 331 4.90 -3.59 -18.04
C GLY A 331 3.67 -3.79 -17.15
N SER A 332 3.51 -4.93 -16.48
CA SER A 332 2.44 -5.15 -15.51
C SER A 332 2.65 -4.33 -14.22
N SER A 333 1.58 -4.17 -13.43
CA SER A 333 1.63 -3.43 -12.17
C SER A 333 2.55 -4.10 -11.16
N LEU A 334 3.14 -3.29 -10.26
CA LEU A 334 3.87 -3.83 -9.11
C LEU A 334 2.94 -4.72 -8.26
N PRO A 335 3.45 -5.79 -7.64
CA PRO A 335 2.66 -6.62 -6.74
C PRO A 335 2.24 -5.81 -5.50
N ASP A 336 1.13 -6.19 -4.86
CA ASP A 336 0.53 -5.46 -3.74
C ASP A 336 1.49 -5.20 -2.57
N TRP A 337 2.48 -6.08 -2.37
CA TRP A 337 3.47 -5.93 -1.32
C TRP A 337 4.51 -4.83 -1.58
N LEU A 338 4.65 -4.34 -2.82
CA LEU A 338 5.69 -3.40 -3.24
C LEU A 338 5.10 -2.09 -3.79
N ASN A 339 5.25 -1.00 -3.03
CA ASN A 339 4.80 0.33 -3.40
C ASN A 339 5.97 1.22 -3.82
N PHE A 340 5.81 1.99 -4.90
CA PHE A 340 6.76 3.01 -5.33
C PHE A 340 6.18 4.41 -5.15
N ASN A 341 6.81 5.20 -4.28
CA ASN A 341 6.46 6.60 -4.08
C ASN A 341 7.29 7.45 -5.07
N THR A 342 6.61 7.98 -6.10
CA THR A 342 7.25 8.73 -7.20
C THR A 342 7.86 10.05 -6.74
N THR A 343 7.28 10.69 -5.70
CA THR A 343 7.77 11.96 -5.13
C THR A 343 9.08 11.76 -4.38
N THR A 344 9.15 10.73 -3.53
CA THR A 344 10.36 10.42 -2.74
C THR A 344 11.31 9.47 -3.48
N ARG A 345 10.91 8.98 -4.66
CA ARG A 345 11.59 7.94 -5.45
C ARG A 345 11.94 6.71 -4.62
N THR A 346 11.03 6.30 -3.73
CA THR A 346 11.30 5.25 -2.75
C THR A 346 10.36 4.07 -2.94
N PHE A 347 10.94 2.89 -3.13
CA PHE A 347 10.25 1.61 -2.99
C PHE A 347 10.11 1.26 -1.52
N SER A 348 8.96 0.72 -1.14
CA SER A 348 8.65 0.26 0.22
C SER A 348 7.73 -0.95 0.17
N GLY A 349 7.89 -1.89 1.09
CA GLY A 349 7.09 -3.12 1.08
C GLY A 349 7.47 -4.14 2.15
N THR A 350 6.70 -5.21 2.27
CA THR A 350 7.06 -6.39 3.08
C THR A 350 6.63 -7.66 2.33
N PRO A 351 7.57 -8.37 1.68
CA PRO A 351 7.22 -9.55 0.89
C PRO A 351 6.85 -10.73 1.80
N THR A 352 5.91 -11.56 1.34
CA THR A 352 5.54 -12.83 1.98
C THR A 352 6.25 -14.01 1.30
N ASN A 353 5.97 -15.21 1.79
CA ASN A 353 6.49 -16.43 1.19
C ASN A 353 6.07 -16.61 -0.29
N ASP A 354 4.87 -16.16 -0.65
CA ASP A 354 4.36 -16.23 -2.04
C ASP A 354 5.15 -15.32 -3.00
N ASN A 355 6.02 -14.48 -2.47
CA ASN A 355 6.84 -13.56 -3.25
C ASN A 355 8.28 -14.05 -3.44
N VAL A 356 8.66 -15.22 -2.90
CA VAL A 356 10.03 -15.77 -3.02
C VAL A 356 10.43 -15.95 -4.49
N GLY A 357 11.60 -15.45 -4.85
CA GLY A 357 12.12 -15.48 -6.21
C GLY A 357 12.62 -14.12 -6.70
N ASN A 358 12.84 -14.01 -8.00
CA ASN A 358 13.31 -12.79 -8.63
C ASN A 358 12.16 -11.95 -9.18
N LEU A 359 12.08 -10.70 -8.77
CA LEU A 359 11.14 -9.70 -9.29
C LEU A 359 11.91 -8.64 -10.10
N ASN A 360 11.71 -8.60 -11.42
CA ASN A 360 12.36 -7.61 -12.27
C ASN A 360 11.51 -6.34 -12.34
N VAL A 361 12.03 -5.24 -11.80
CA VAL A 361 11.32 -3.96 -11.68
C VAL A 361 11.93 -2.97 -12.66
N LYS A 362 11.08 -2.36 -13.50
CA LYS A 362 11.43 -1.31 -14.43
C LYS A 362 11.06 0.04 -13.84
N VAL A 363 12.02 0.96 -13.82
CA VAL A 363 11.82 2.36 -13.46
C VAL A 363 11.97 3.22 -14.70
N ALA A 364 10.98 4.06 -14.98
CA ALA A 364 11.01 5.00 -16.08
C ALA A 364 11.05 6.44 -15.58
N ALA A 365 11.82 7.25 -16.28
CA ALA A 365 12.03 8.68 -16.09
C ALA A 365 11.54 9.38 -17.37
N THR A 366 10.49 10.18 -17.25
CA THR A 366 9.81 10.84 -18.38
C THR A 366 9.83 12.35 -18.22
N ASP A 367 10.24 13.07 -19.26
CA ASP A 367 10.22 14.54 -19.30
C ASP A 367 8.83 15.09 -19.66
N LYS A 368 8.65 16.41 -19.73
CA LYS A 368 7.35 17.04 -20.05
C LYS A 368 6.97 16.87 -21.52
N ALA A 369 7.93 16.64 -22.40
CA ALA A 369 7.66 16.34 -23.81
C ALA A 369 7.16 14.90 -24.00
N GLY A 370 7.28 14.06 -22.96
CA GLY A 370 6.88 12.66 -22.95
C GLY A 370 8.00 11.72 -23.36
N GLU A 371 9.21 12.22 -23.63
CA GLU A 371 10.36 11.39 -23.91
C GLU A 371 10.77 10.66 -22.63
N THR A 372 11.12 9.39 -22.78
CA THR A 372 11.30 8.49 -21.63
C THR A 372 12.59 7.70 -21.76
N VAL A 373 13.29 7.59 -20.65
CA VAL A 373 14.38 6.63 -20.43
C VAL A 373 14.02 5.70 -19.29
N SER A 374 14.51 4.47 -19.31
CA SER A 374 14.21 3.51 -18.25
C SER A 374 15.41 2.65 -17.91
N ASP A 375 15.38 2.08 -16.72
CA ASP A 375 16.30 1.04 -16.28
C ASP A 375 15.55 -0.08 -15.55
N THR A 376 16.12 -1.27 -15.51
CA THR A 376 15.52 -2.45 -14.85
C THR A 376 16.51 -3.06 -13.87
N PHE A 377 16.06 -3.31 -12.65
CA PHE A 377 16.83 -4.00 -11.61
C PHE A 377 16.03 -5.18 -11.06
N THR A 378 16.73 -6.16 -10.49
CA THR A 378 16.10 -7.32 -9.85
C THR A 378 16.00 -7.12 -8.34
N ILE A 379 14.82 -7.39 -7.77
CA ILE A 379 14.64 -7.64 -6.34
C ILE A 379 14.59 -9.15 -6.13
N ASN A 380 15.61 -9.70 -5.49
CA ASN A 380 15.63 -11.10 -5.10
C ASN A 380 15.01 -11.25 -3.70
N VAL A 381 13.81 -11.82 -3.65
CA VAL A 381 13.12 -12.17 -2.41
C VAL A 381 13.58 -13.54 -1.96
N VAL A 382 14.35 -13.57 -0.88
CA VAL A 382 14.93 -14.80 -0.34
C VAL A 382 14.13 -15.30 0.87
N ASN A 383 13.90 -16.62 0.90
CA ASN A 383 13.45 -17.28 2.11
C ASN A 383 14.62 -17.30 3.11
N ASN A 384 14.36 -16.95 4.38
CA ASN A 384 15.35 -16.92 5.45
C ASN A 384 15.10 -17.98 6.53
N LYS A 385 14.18 -18.94 6.29
CA LYS A 385 13.89 -20.02 7.22
C LYS A 385 15.07 -20.98 7.32
N THR A 386 15.55 -21.17 8.53
CA THR A 386 16.53 -22.21 8.85
C THR A 386 15.80 -23.52 9.18
N PRO A 387 16.43 -24.70 8.99
CA PRO A 387 15.87 -25.94 9.50
C PRO A 387 15.57 -25.85 10.99
N ILE A 388 14.40 -26.35 11.39
CA ILE A 388 14.02 -26.53 12.79
C ILE A 388 14.59 -27.87 13.22
N VAL A 389 15.35 -27.86 14.31
CA VAL A 389 16.03 -29.05 14.83
C VAL A 389 15.66 -29.22 16.29
N GLY A 390 15.14 -30.40 16.62
CA GLY A 390 14.83 -30.85 17.97
C GLY A 390 16.05 -31.33 18.74
N THR A 391 15.79 -32.03 19.83
CA THR A 391 16.77 -32.64 20.72
C THR A 391 16.75 -34.17 20.56
N PRO A 392 17.71 -34.90 21.16
CA PRO A 392 17.66 -36.37 21.19
C PRO A 392 16.62 -36.97 22.16
N GLY A 393 15.67 -36.19 22.69
CA GLY A 393 14.57 -36.69 23.52
C GLY A 393 13.27 -35.97 23.17
N ASP A 394 12.18 -36.36 23.83
CA ASP A 394 10.81 -35.95 23.48
C ASP A 394 10.64 -34.43 23.30
N ASP A 395 10.34 -34.03 22.06
CA ASP A 395 10.09 -32.65 21.66
C ASP A 395 8.61 -32.40 21.35
N LYS A 396 8.17 -31.16 21.59
CA LYS A 396 6.86 -30.67 21.12
C LYS A 396 7.03 -29.40 20.33
N LEU A 397 6.84 -29.49 19.01
CA LEU A 397 6.95 -28.38 18.07
C LEU A 397 5.56 -27.98 17.57
N ILE A 398 5.17 -26.74 17.83
CA ILE A 398 3.88 -26.19 17.41
C ILE A 398 4.12 -24.99 16.50
N ALA A 399 3.56 -25.04 15.29
CA ALA A 399 3.66 -23.95 14.34
C ALA A 399 3.02 -22.68 14.89
N THR A 400 3.77 -21.57 14.88
CA THR A 400 3.31 -20.26 15.39
C THR A 400 3.46 -19.20 14.31
N PRO A 401 2.38 -18.48 13.92
CA PRO A 401 2.42 -17.45 12.89
C PRO A 401 3.50 -16.40 13.14
N GLY A 402 4.31 -16.13 12.12
CA GLY A 402 5.41 -15.15 12.18
C GLY A 402 6.69 -15.63 12.88
N SER A 403 6.72 -16.87 13.40
CA SER A 403 7.93 -17.46 13.97
C SER A 403 8.78 -18.17 12.90
N GLN A 404 9.95 -18.70 13.29
CA GLN A 404 10.78 -19.54 12.40
C GLN A 404 10.06 -20.82 11.98
N PHE A 405 9.23 -21.38 12.88
CA PHE A 405 8.34 -22.49 12.59
C PHE A 405 6.91 -21.97 12.53
N ASP A 406 6.51 -21.42 11.39
CA ASP A 406 5.16 -20.88 11.14
C ASP A 406 4.26 -21.87 10.38
N GLY A 407 4.74 -23.11 10.20
CA GLY A 407 4.05 -24.19 9.52
C GLY A 407 4.06 -24.07 7.99
N GLN A 408 4.87 -23.20 7.39
CA GLN A 408 4.87 -23.00 5.93
C GLN A 408 6.25 -23.20 5.33
N ASN A 409 6.41 -24.18 4.43
CA ASN A 409 7.68 -24.47 3.76
C ASN A 409 8.86 -24.66 4.75
N ASN A 410 8.57 -25.15 5.95
CA ASN A 410 9.57 -25.47 6.94
C ASN A 410 10.24 -26.82 6.64
N ILE A 411 11.49 -26.95 7.07
CA ILE A 411 12.17 -28.24 7.18
C ILE A 411 12.34 -28.50 8.67
N VAL A 412 11.79 -29.60 9.16
CA VAL A 412 11.75 -29.97 10.57
C VAL A 412 12.43 -31.33 10.76
N PHE A 413 13.35 -31.40 11.72
CA PHE A 413 13.98 -32.63 12.20
C PHE A 413 13.80 -32.68 13.71
N THR A 414 13.07 -33.64 14.28
CA THR A 414 12.95 -33.74 15.76
C THR A 414 14.06 -34.60 16.34
N GLY A 415 14.25 -35.82 15.82
CA GLY A 415 15.46 -36.61 16.04
C GLY A 415 15.17 -37.97 16.66
N ALA A 416 15.39 -38.09 17.97
CA ALA A 416 15.09 -39.31 18.70
C ALA A 416 14.23 -38.94 19.91
N GLY A 417 13.39 -39.86 20.38
CA GLY A 417 12.40 -39.57 21.42
C GLY A 417 11.00 -39.68 20.84
N ASN A 418 10.00 -39.54 21.69
CA ASN A 418 8.60 -39.54 21.26
C ASN A 418 8.17 -38.11 21.00
N ASP A 419 8.19 -37.70 19.73
CA ASP A 419 8.07 -36.31 19.33
C ASP A 419 6.65 -35.96 18.87
N GLN A 420 6.24 -34.70 19.08
CA GLN A 420 4.98 -34.16 18.55
C GLN A 420 5.26 -32.96 17.65
N VAL A 421 4.78 -33.02 16.41
CA VAL A 421 4.81 -31.90 15.44
C VAL A 421 3.39 -31.50 15.05
N ASP A 422 2.98 -30.30 15.46
CA ASP A 422 1.68 -29.70 15.14
C ASP A 422 1.88 -28.57 14.12
N VAL A 423 1.59 -28.85 12.85
CA VAL A 423 1.57 -27.86 11.76
C VAL A 423 0.27 -27.02 11.72
N PRO A 424 -0.93 -27.60 11.92
CA PRO A 424 -2.19 -26.87 11.78
C PRO A 424 -2.39 -25.67 12.72
N ALA A 425 -1.64 -25.57 13.83
CA ALA A 425 -1.66 -24.40 14.72
C ALA A 425 -1.23 -23.05 14.07
N GLY A 426 -0.64 -23.07 12.86
CA GLY A 426 -0.23 -21.88 12.09
C GLY A 426 -1.35 -21.09 11.38
N GLY A 427 -2.62 -21.49 11.52
CA GLY A 427 -3.76 -20.96 10.75
C GLY A 427 -4.15 -21.87 9.59
N VAL A 428 -5.22 -21.52 8.86
CA VAL A 428 -5.91 -22.45 7.95
C VAL A 428 -5.03 -22.87 6.76
N LEU A 429 -4.33 -23.99 6.98
CA LEU A 429 -3.56 -24.81 6.04
C LEU A 429 -2.17 -24.28 5.70
N ALA A 430 -1.42 -23.94 6.75
CA ALA A 430 0.04 -24.01 6.74
C ALA A 430 0.47 -25.38 6.15
N GLY A 431 1.46 -25.39 5.26
CA GLY A 431 1.71 -26.55 4.40
C GLY A 431 3.01 -26.48 3.60
N ASN A 432 3.23 -27.49 2.76
CA ASN A 432 4.45 -27.71 1.97
C ASN A 432 5.73 -27.86 2.83
N ASN A 433 5.57 -28.32 4.08
CA ASN A 433 6.66 -28.63 4.98
C ASN A 433 7.30 -29.98 4.63
N ARG A 434 8.52 -30.16 5.14
CA ARG A 434 9.22 -31.45 5.17
C ARG A 434 9.53 -31.79 6.61
N ILE A 435 8.90 -32.83 7.12
CA ILE A 435 8.94 -33.20 8.53
C ILE A 435 9.56 -34.58 8.64
N PHE A 436 10.60 -34.69 9.45
CA PHE A 436 11.32 -35.93 9.74
C PHE A 436 11.37 -36.09 11.25
N THR A 437 10.68 -37.10 11.79
CA THR A 437 10.63 -37.25 13.25
C THR A 437 11.68 -38.21 13.79
N GLY A 438 12.00 -39.27 13.04
CA GLY A 438 13.23 -40.02 13.25
C GLY A 438 12.99 -41.31 14.01
N SER A 439 13.40 -41.44 15.28
CA SER A 439 13.22 -42.67 16.04
C SER A 439 12.46 -42.47 17.35
N GLY A 440 11.42 -43.26 17.58
CA GLY A 440 10.55 -43.17 18.74
C GLY A 440 9.10 -43.36 18.31
N ILE A 441 8.16 -43.04 19.18
CA ILE A 441 6.73 -43.03 18.85
C ILE A 441 6.32 -41.58 18.65
N ASP A 442 6.17 -41.19 17.40
CA ASP A 442 5.97 -39.80 17.02
C ASP A 442 4.50 -39.54 16.64
N THR A 443 4.06 -38.29 16.82
CA THR A 443 2.76 -37.82 16.32
C THR A 443 2.96 -36.58 15.46
N ILE A 444 2.45 -36.64 14.23
CA ILE A 444 2.53 -35.56 13.25
C ILE A 444 1.12 -35.17 12.84
N ASP A 445 0.70 -33.95 13.19
CA ASP A 445 -0.47 -33.31 12.61
C ASP A 445 -0.04 -32.60 11.32
N VAL A 446 -0.54 -33.08 10.19
CA VAL A 446 -0.04 -32.79 8.84
C VAL A 446 -0.85 -31.68 8.18
N GLY A 447 -0.16 -30.72 7.55
CA GLY A 447 -0.77 -29.66 6.75
C GLY A 447 -0.90 -29.98 5.25
N ASN A 448 -1.47 -29.06 4.48
CA ASN A 448 -1.64 -29.25 3.03
C ASN A 448 -0.31 -29.35 2.29
N GLY A 449 -0.18 -30.33 1.39
CA GLY A 449 1.04 -30.49 0.57
C GLY A 449 2.29 -30.91 1.36
N ASP A 450 2.15 -31.21 2.65
CA ASP A 450 3.26 -31.62 3.50
C ASP A 450 3.85 -32.98 3.08
N ARG A 451 5.12 -33.15 3.41
CA ARG A 451 5.83 -34.42 3.33
C ARG A 451 6.29 -34.80 4.72
N ALA A 452 5.69 -35.84 5.29
CA ALA A 452 5.98 -36.29 6.65
C ALA A 452 6.52 -37.72 6.63
N PHE A 453 7.55 -37.96 7.45
CA PHE A 453 8.24 -39.22 7.58
C PHE A 453 8.37 -39.53 9.07
N GLY A 454 7.69 -40.57 9.55
CA GLY A 454 7.73 -41.04 10.94
C GLY A 454 9.12 -41.58 11.29
N GLY A 455 9.56 -42.59 10.53
CA GLY A 455 10.89 -43.16 10.65
C GLY A 455 10.85 -44.53 11.30
N SER A 456 11.29 -44.67 12.54
CA SER A 456 11.24 -45.96 13.26
C SER A 456 10.49 -45.86 14.56
N GLY A 457 9.59 -46.81 14.81
CA GLY A 457 8.69 -46.86 15.93
C GLY A 457 7.25 -46.86 15.43
N ASN A 458 6.29 -46.72 16.35
CA ASN A 458 4.88 -46.85 16.00
C ASN A 458 4.27 -45.45 15.94
N ASP A 459 4.31 -44.83 14.77
CA ASP A 459 4.02 -43.42 14.59
C ASP A 459 2.55 -43.16 14.27
N ILE A 460 2.11 -41.93 14.53
CA ILE A 460 0.78 -41.42 14.17
C ILE A 460 0.95 -40.26 13.19
N LEU A 461 0.40 -40.42 11.99
CA LEU A 461 0.38 -39.37 10.97
C LEU A 461 -1.07 -38.97 10.70
N ASP A 462 -1.49 -37.83 11.26
CA ASP A 462 -2.85 -37.31 11.12
C ASP A 462 -2.92 -36.23 10.04
N ALA A 463 -3.52 -36.60 8.91
CA ALA A 463 -3.79 -35.74 7.76
C ALA A 463 -5.29 -35.61 7.51
N THR A 464 -6.14 -35.79 8.54
CA THR A 464 -7.61 -35.79 8.45
C THR A 464 -8.15 -34.59 7.68
N ASP A 465 -7.64 -33.38 7.99
CA ASP A 465 -8.08 -32.13 7.38
C ASP A 465 -7.20 -31.67 6.20
N ALA A 466 -6.22 -32.48 5.80
CA ALA A 466 -5.22 -32.10 4.81
C ALA A 466 -5.51 -32.65 3.41
N THR A 467 -4.97 -31.96 2.40
CA THR A 467 -4.98 -32.41 1.01
C THR A 467 -3.62 -32.34 0.35
N GLY A 468 -3.38 -33.23 -0.63
CA GLY A 468 -2.16 -33.22 -1.45
C GLY A 468 -0.87 -33.60 -0.72
N TYR A 469 -0.99 -34.21 0.46
CA TYR A 469 0.13 -34.63 1.30
C TYR A 469 0.84 -35.88 0.78
N ARG A 470 2.05 -36.15 1.31
CA ARG A 470 2.79 -37.40 1.13
C ARG A 470 3.35 -37.91 2.46
N LEU A 471 2.88 -39.07 2.89
CA LEU A 471 3.22 -39.67 4.18
C LEU A 471 4.04 -40.95 4.00
N SER A 472 4.93 -41.21 4.95
CA SER A 472 5.63 -42.47 5.12
C SER A 472 5.72 -42.79 6.61
N GLY A 473 5.25 -43.96 7.01
CA GLY A 473 5.34 -44.45 8.39
C GLY A 473 6.77 -44.86 8.69
N GLY A 474 7.25 -45.87 7.97
CA GLY A 474 8.64 -46.32 8.06
C GLY A 474 8.71 -47.73 8.62
N ALA A 475 9.35 -47.93 9.77
CA ALA A 475 9.47 -49.23 10.41
C ALA A 475 8.73 -49.24 11.75
N GLY A 476 7.79 -50.15 11.92
CA GLY A 476 6.95 -50.26 13.11
C GLY A 476 5.48 -50.38 12.72
N ILE A 477 4.58 -50.33 13.68
CA ILE A 477 3.14 -50.36 13.41
C ILE A 477 2.63 -48.92 13.42
N ASP A 478 2.44 -48.36 12.23
CA ASP A 478 2.08 -46.97 12.05
C ASP A 478 0.58 -46.78 11.84
N THR A 479 0.05 -45.66 12.33
CA THR A 479 -1.35 -45.29 12.18
C THR A 479 -1.50 -44.02 11.37
N PHE A 480 -2.31 -44.08 10.31
CA PHE A 480 -2.57 -42.96 9.42
C PHE A 480 -4.04 -42.55 9.48
N PHE A 481 -4.29 -41.25 9.59
CA PHE A 481 -5.60 -40.67 9.35
C PHE A 481 -5.53 -39.83 8.07
N LEU A 482 -6.28 -40.24 7.04
CA LEU A 482 -6.09 -39.77 5.67
C LEU A 482 -7.25 -38.89 5.21
N GLY A 483 -6.97 -37.61 4.94
CA GLY A 483 -7.87 -36.66 4.30
C GLY A 483 -8.07 -36.94 2.81
N ALA A 484 -7.78 -35.96 1.94
CA ALA A 484 -8.10 -36.04 0.51
C ALA A 484 -6.87 -35.96 -0.42
N ASN A 485 -6.95 -36.59 -1.60
CA ASN A 485 -5.97 -36.45 -2.68
C ASN A 485 -4.50 -36.68 -2.27
N GLY A 486 -4.28 -37.50 -1.24
CA GLY A 486 -2.98 -37.74 -0.64
C GLY A 486 -2.31 -39.03 -1.09
N ARG A 487 -1.08 -39.23 -0.62
CA ARG A 487 -0.34 -40.49 -0.79
C ARG A 487 0.20 -40.96 0.56
N ALA A 488 0.02 -42.23 0.87
CA ALA A 488 0.54 -42.84 2.09
C ALA A 488 1.25 -44.15 1.78
N LEU A 489 2.38 -44.36 2.45
CA LEU A 489 3.15 -45.60 2.46
C LEU A 489 3.34 -46.01 3.92
N GLY A 490 2.89 -47.20 4.28
CA GLY A 490 3.09 -47.76 5.63
C GLY A 490 4.57 -48.05 5.86
N GLY A 491 5.05 -49.16 5.30
CA GLY A 491 6.46 -49.50 5.30
C GLY A 491 6.69 -50.92 5.78
N GLU A 492 7.50 -51.12 6.82
CA GLU A 492 7.68 -52.41 7.48
C GLU A 492 6.81 -52.44 8.74
N GLY A 493 5.90 -53.41 8.85
CA GLY A 493 5.03 -53.60 10.01
C GLY A 493 3.57 -53.74 9.62
N ASP A 494 2.71 -54.01 10.60
CA ASP A 494 1.28 -54.24 10.39
C ASP A 494 0.51 -52.90 10.50
N ASP A 495 0.51 -52.10 9.43
CA ASP A 495 0.10 -50.70 9.46
C ASP A 495 -1.43 -50.50 9.38
N ILE A 496 -1.90 -49.34 9.85
CA ILE A 496 -3.34 -49.03 9.95
C ILE A 496 -3.66 -47.72 9.24
N PHE A 497 -4.53 -47.76 8.23
CA PHE A 497 -4.97 -46.59 7.49
C PHE A 497 -6.46 -46.34 7.70
N TYR A 498 -6.82 -45.19 8.28
CA TYR A 498 -8.19 -44.68 8.35
C TYR A 498 -8.40 -43.62 7.28
N VAL A 499 -9.25 -43.89 6.28
CA VAL A 499 -9.63 -42.87 5.30
C VAL A 499 -10.86 -42.11 5.75
N GLN A 500 -10.86 -40.80 5.53
CA GLN A 500 -11.96 -39.89 5.87
C GLN A 500 -12.82 -39.56 4.63
N GLU A 501 -13.80 -38.67 4.77
CA GLU A 501 -14.80 -38.32 3.73
C GLU A 501 -14.18 -37.81 2.42
N GLY A 502 -12.96 -37.26 2.44
CA GLY A 502 -12.32 -36.65 1.26
C GLY A 502 -11.98 -37.64 0.13
N GLY A 503 -11.38 -38.77 0.47
CA GLY A 503 -11.05 -39.81 -0.51
C GLY A 503 -9.99 -39.44 -1.57
N ASN A 504 -9.96 -40.18 -2.69
CA ASN A 504 -8.95 -40.07 -3.76
C ASN A 504 -7.49 -40.24 -3.27
N ASN A 505 -7.27 -40.99 -2.20
CA ASN A 505 -5.93 -41.29 -1.72
C ASN A 505 -5.31 -42.46 -2.48
N ILE A 506 -3.98 -42.46 -2.60
CA ILE A 506 -3.20 -43.59 -3.11
C ILE A 506 -2.42 -44.18 -1.94
N ILE A 507 -2.71 -45.42 -1.59
CA ILE A 507 -2.24 -46.06 -0.35
C ILE A 507 -1.47 -47.33 -0.71
N SER A 508 -0.33 -47.54 -0.05
CA SER A 508 0.45 -48.78 -0.09
C SER A 508 0.72 -49.19 1.36
N GLY A 509 0.35 -50.42 1.72
CA GLY A 509 0.62 -50.94 3.06
C GLY A 509 2.11 -51.22 3.26
N GLY A 510 2.72 -51.88 2.27
CA GLY A 510 4.11 -52.29 2.34
C GLY A 510 4.24 -53.74 2.77
N ALA A 511 5.08 -54.00 3.77
CA ALA A 511 5.38 -55.34 4.25
C ALA A 511 4.75 -55.56 5.62
N GLY A 512 3.78 -56.45 5.72
CA GLY A 512 3.10 -56.78 6.98
C GLY A 512 1.69 -57.28 6.70
N ALA A 513 0.88 -57.35 7.74
CA ALA A 513 -0.56 -57.55 7.66
C ALA A 513 -1.28 -56.22 7.89
N ASP A 514 -1.56 -55.53 6.79
CA ASP A 514 -2.02 -54.15 6.82
C ASP A 514 -3.54 -54.04 6.89
N GLN A 515 -4.02 -52.97 7.53
CA GLN A 515 -5.44 -52.68 7.68
C GLN A 515 -5.81 -51.39 6.94
N PHE A 516 -6.67 -51.51 5.93
CA PHE A 516 -7.19 -50.38 5.18
C PHE A 516 -8.66 -50.15 5.54
N TRP A 517 -8.91 -49.26 6.50
CA TRP A 517 -10.25 -48.81 6.87
C TRP A 517 -10.77 -47.81 5.84
N ILE A 518 -11.27 -48.35 4.72
CA ILE A 518 -11.70 -47.62 3.52
C ILE A 518 -13.03 -46.87 3.68
N VAL A 519 -13.75 -47.14 4.78
CA VAL A 519 -14.94 -46.40 5.22
C VAL A 519 -14.88 -46.32 6.73
N ASN A 520 -14.86 -45.10 7.27
CA ASN A 520 -14.81 -44.83 8.70
C ASN A 520 -15.89 -43.80 9.06
N VAL A 521 -17.09 -44.29 9.43
CA VAL A 521 -18.32 -43.50 9.66
C VAL A 521 -18.99 -43.05 8.36
N GLU A 522 -18.35 -42.19 7.57
CA GLU A 522 -18.91 -41.64 6.34
C GLU A 522 -18.28 -42.26 5.08
N LEU A 523 -19.04 -42.28 3.98
CA LEU A 523 -18.53 -42.76 2.70
C LEU A 523 -17.60 -41.70 2.08
N PRO A 524 -16.44 -42.08 1.53
CA PRO A 524 -15.58 -41.13 0.84
C PRO A 524 -16.27 -40.57 -0.43
N THR A 525 -16.07 -39.28 -0.69
CA THR A 525 -16.58 -38.58 -1.88
C THR A 525 -15.89 -39.02 -3.17
N ALA A 526 -14.70 -39.63 -3.07
CA ALA A 526 -13.98 -40.26 -4.17
C ALA A 526 -13.29 -41.55 -3.71
N ALA A 527 -13.27 -42.57 -4.57
CA ALA A 527 -12.68 -43.86 -4.25
C ALA A 527 -11.18 -43.75 -3.92
N ASN A 528 -10.74 -44.46 -2.88
CA ASN A 528 -9.32 -44.61 -2.56
C ASN A 528 -8.71 -45.75 -3.38
N THR A 529 -7.45 -45.60 -3.79
CA THR A 529 -6.72 -46.64 -4.52
C THR A 529 -5.70 -47.31 -3.61
N ILE A 530 -5.83 -48.64 -3.42
CA ILE A 530 -4.87 -49.45 -2.67
C ILE A 530 -3.95 -50.16 -3.67
N LEU A 531 -2.64 -50.00 -3.51
CA LEU A 531 -1.67 -50.38 -4.53
C LEU A 531 -1.20 -51.84 -4.46
N ASP A 532 -1.18 -52.44 -3.27
CA ASP A 532 -0.45 -53.69 -2.96
C ASP A 532 -1.23 -54.66 -2.05
N PHE A 533 -2.56 -54.57 -2.02
CA PHE A 533 -3.40 -55.43 -1.18
C PHE A 533 -3.13 -56.94 -1.40
N THR A 534 -2.78 -57.65 -0.33
CA THR A 534 -2.42 -59.06 -0.30
C THR A 534 -3.53 -59.89 0.35
N ILE A 535 -4.26 -60.65 -0.48
CA ILE A 535 -5.35 -61.54 -0.03
C ILE A 535 -4.85 -62.54 1.02
N GLY A 536 -5.53 -62.59 2.15
CA GLY A 536 -5.24 -63.52 3.25
C GLY A 536 -4.16 -63.03 4.22
N THR A 537 -3.60 -61.84 3.97
CA THR A 537 -2.68 -61.15 4.88
C THR A 537 -3.32 -59.84 5.32
N ASP A 538 -3.71 -59.00 4.36
CA ASP A 538 -4.30 -57.68 4.62
C ASP A 538 -5.82 -57.74 4.81
N VAL A 539 -6.36 -56.70 5.45
CA VAL A 539 -7.79 -56.57 5.75
C VAL A 539 -8.34 -55.22 5.29
N LEU A 540 -9.54 -55.24 4.70
CA LEU A 540 -10.33 -54.05 4.38
C LEU A 540 -11.36 -53.78 5.47
N GLY A 541 -11.23 -52.65 6.17
CA GLY A 541 -12.14 -52.24 7.23
C GLY A 541 -13.29 -51.38 6.71
N ILE A 542 -14.51 -51.66 7.18
CA ILE A 542 -15.71 -50.85 6.94
C ILE A 542 -16.41 -50.63 8.28
N ALA A 543 -16.47 -49.38 8.73
CA ALA A 543 -17.07 -49.00 9.99
C ALA A 543 -18.26 -48.04 9.82
N GLY A 544 -19.23 -48.13 10.73
CA GLY A 544 -20.27 -47.10 10.90
C GLY A 544 -21.43 -47.16 9.91
N GLN A 545 -21.60 -48.26 9.17
CA GLN A 545 -22.70 -48.43 8.20
C GLN A 545 -23.97 -49.08 8.77
N GLY A 546 -23.99 -49.30 10.09
CA GLY A 546 -25.14 -49.86 10.84
C GLY A 546 -24.97 -51.32 11.25
N ALA A 547 -25.70 -51.75 12.28
CA ALA A 547 -25.47 -53.00 13.01
C ALA A 547 -25.65 -54.31 12.22
N ASN A 548 -26.24 -54.25 11.02
CA ASN A 548 -26.45 -55.42 10.15
C ASN A 548 -25.66 -55.34 8.84
N PHE A 549 -24.82 -54.33 8.68
CA PHE A 549 -24.04 -54.16 7.47
C PHE A 549 -22.91 -55.20 7.41
N GLY A 550 -22.76 -55.89 6.29
CA GLY A 550 -21.77 -56.94 6.11
C GLY A 550 -21.34 -57.16 4.66
N PHE A 551 -20.66 -58.27 4.41
CA PHE A 551 -20.07 -58.58 3.09
C PHE A 551 -21.11 -58.62 1.96
N ASP A 552 -22.31 -59.13 2.24
CA ASP A 552 -23.38 -59.24 1.25
C ASP A 552 -23.96 -57.87 0.82
N ASP A 553 -23.67 -56.80 1.57
CA ASP A 553 -24.09 -55.43 1.23
C ASP A 553 -23.12 -54.72 0.28
N LEU A 554 -21.99 -55.36 -0.05
CA LEU A 554 -20.97 -54.81 -0.94
C LEU A 554 -21.26 -55.17 -2.40
N THR A 555 -21.04 -54.20 -3.30
CA THR A 555 -20.99 -54.45 -4.74
C THR A 555 -19.54 -54.56 -5.19
N LEU A 556 -19.15 -55.76 -5.62
CA LEU A 556 -17.79 -56.08 -6.09
C LEU A 556 -17.80 -56.24 -7.62
N SER A 557 -17.02 -55.42 -8.34
CA SER A 557 -16.97 -55.47 -9.81
C SER A 557 -15.59 -55.12 -10.34
N GLY A 558 -14.97 -56.05 -11.07
CA GLY A 558 -13.62 -55.90 -11.59
C GLY A 558 -12.61 -55.76 -10.47
N ASN A 559 -12.16 -54.53 -10.22
CA ASN A 559 -11.27 -54.17 -9.13
C ASN A 559 -11.86 -53.13 -8.16
N ASN A 560 -13.17 -52.84 -8.29
CA ASN A 560 -13.86 -51.83 -7.53
C ASN A 560 -14.71 -52.45 -6.41
N ILE A 561 -14.74 -51.77 -5.27
CA ILE A 561 -15.60 -52.06 -4.13
C ILE A 561 -16.54 -50.86 -3.95
N ALA A 562 -17.84 -51.12 -3.93
CA ALA A 562 -18.86 -50.09 -3.81
C ALA A 562 -19.90 -50.41 -2.73
N ILE A 563 -20.44 -49.33 -2.13
CA ILE A 563 -21.57 -49.36 -1.21
C ILE A 563 -22.69 -48.53 -1.85
N GLY A 564 -23.80 -49.19 -2.19
CA GLY A 564 -24.85 -48.59 -3.00
C GLY A 564 -24.31 -48.12 -4.37
N ALA A 565 -24.43 -46.82 -4.66
CA ALA A 565 -23.92 -46.22 -5.90
C ALA A 565 -22.49 -45.68 -5.79
N THR A 566 -21.91 -45.66 -4.58
CA THR A 566 -20.61 -45.02 -4.32
C THR A 566 -19.50 -46.06 -4.37
N THR A 567 -18.52 -45.88 -5.27
CA THR A 567 -17.27 -46.66 -5.23
C THR A 567 -16.38 -46.10 -4.12
N VAL A 568 -16.03 -46.94 -3.16
CA VAL A 568 -15.28 -46.54 -1.95
C VAL A 568 -13.80 -46.90 -2.05
N ALA A 569 -13.47 -47.98 -2.78
CA ALA A 569 -12.10 -48.41 -2.99
C ALA A 569 -11.89 -49.03 -4.38
N ILE A 570 -10.67 -48.89 -4.87
CA ILE A 570 -10.13 -49.51 -6.08
C ILE A 570 -8.88 -50.28 -5.68
N LEU A 571 -8.82 -51.58 -5.95
CA LEU A 571 -7.64 -52.40 -5.68
C LEU A 571 -6.79 -52.50 -6.94
N ASN A 572 -5.52 -52.12 -6.87
CA ASN A 572 -4.62 -52.27 -8.00
C ASN A 572 -4.13 -53.73 -8.10
N GLY A 573 -4.23 -54.33 -9.28
CA GLY A 573 -3.75 -55.71 -9.50
C GLY A 573 -4.57 -56.83 -8.85
N VAL A 574 -5.64 -56.52 -8.10
CA VAL A 574 -6.52 -57.50 -7.45
C VAL A 574 -7.89 -57.51 -8.10
N ASN A 575 -8.35 -58.69 -8.53
CA ASN A 575 -9.73 -58.89 -8.98
C ASN A 575 -10.63 -59.19 -7.78
N THR A 576 -11.67 -58.38 -7.56
CA THR A 576 -12.55 -58.49 -6.40
C THR A 576 -13.36 -59.79 -6.35
N ALA A 577 -13.45 -60.53 -7.47
CA ALA A 577 -14.08 -61.86 -7.49
C ALA A 577 -13.34 -62.90 -6.63
N ASN A 578 -12.08 -62.64 -6.25
CA ASN A 578 -11.28 -63.49 -5.37
C ASN A 578 -11.43 -63.13 -3.89
N LEU A 579 -12.14 -62.06 -3.55
CA LEU A 579 -12.34 -61.64 -2.18
C LEU A 579 -13.48 -62.42 -1.52
N THR A 580 -13.34 -62.65 -0.22
CA THR A 580 -14.34 -63.30 0.63
C THR A 580 -14.59 -62.45 1.86
N ALA A 581 -15.62 -62.79 2.65
CA ALA A 581 -15.89 -62.11 3.92
C ALA A 581 -14.69 -62.10 4.88
N ALA A 582 -13.76 -63.06 4.77
CA ALA A 582 -12.55 -63.12 5.60
C ALA A 582 -11.52 -62.01 5.27
N ASN A 583 -11.66 -61.33 4.13
CA ASN A 583 -10.79 -60.20 3.75
C ASN A 583 -11.29 -58.86 4.31
N PHE A 584 -12.40 -58.86 5.04
CA PHE A 584 -13.04 -57.67 5.54
C PHE A 584 -13.23 -57.71 7.06
N ALA A 585 -13.16 -56.53 7.67
CA ALA A 585 -13.62 -56.29 9.03
C ALA A 585 -14.79 -55.30 9.00
N PHE A 586 -15.88 -55.62 9.71
CA PHE A 586 -17.07 -54.80 9.82
C PHE A 586 -17.28 -54.39 11.28
N VAL A 587 -17.45 -53.09 11.53
CA VAL A 587 -17.59 -52.52 12.89
C VAL A 587 -18.75 -51.54 13.00
#